data_AF-A0A4R6C2I5-F1
#
_entry.id   AF-A0A4R6C2I5-F1
#
_cell.length_a   1.000
_cell.length_b   1.000
_cell.length_c   1.000
_cell.angle_alpha   90.00
_cell.angle_beta   90.00
_cell.angle_gamma   90.00
#
_symmetry.space_group_name_H-M   'P 1'
#
loop_
_entity.id
_entity.type
_entity.pdbx_description
1 polymer ?
#
loop_
_entity_poly.entity_id
_entity_poly.type
_entity_poly.pdbx_seq_one_letter_code
_entity_poly.pdbx_strand_id
1 'polypeptide(L)'
;MNRNPVVPFILILLMGVGLIFFMSAQAANQEKENAEGGEGGAKTEQKFDAAAFAKDNCTSCHGQNLEGAMGPKLAGSTKKPEEMKKIIREGKGAMPAHDESVIADKDLDTLVKYLKEAK
;
A
#
# COMPACT_ATOMS: atom_id res chain seq x y z
N MET A 1 -25.44 -37.92 31.04
CA MET A 1 -24.87 -36.58 30.82
C MET A 1 -23.49 -36.76 30.19
N ASN A 2 -23.39 -36.79 28.85
CA ASN A 2 -22.10 -36.90 28.17
C ASN A 2 -21.94 -35.65 27.30
N ARG A 3 -21.45 -34.56 27.90
CA ARG A 3 -21.22 -33.30 27.20
C ARG A 3 -19.85 -33.36 26.55
N ASN A 4 -19.84 -33.78 25.29
CA ASN A 4 -18.62 -33.90 24.51
C ASN A 4 -18.09 -32.48 24.24
N PRO A 5 -16.90 -32.10 24.74
CA PRO A 5 -16.41 -30.72 24.70
C PRO A 5 -16.16 -30.21 23.28
N VAL A 6 -16.19 -31.11 22.27
CA VAL A 6 -16.03 -30.82 20.84
C VAL A 6 -17.32 -30.27 20.20
N VAL A 7 -18.49 -30.55 20.76
CA VAL A 7 -19.80 -30.10 20.22
C VAL A 7 -19.91 -28.56 20.11
N PRO A 8 -19.53 -27.75 21.12
CA PRO A 8 -19.53 -26.29 20.96
C PRO A 8 -18.55 -25.80 19.89
N PHE A 9 -17.40 -26.45 19.70
CA PHE A 9 -16.43 -26.05 18.67
C PHE A 9 -16.94 -26.33 17.24
N ILE A 10 -17.63 -27.44 17.01
CA ILE A 10 -18.23 -27.76 15.70
C ILE A 10 -19.37 -26.80 15.38
N LEU A 11 -20.17 -26.40 16.38
CA LEU A 11 -21.24 -25.42 16.21
C LEU A 11 -20.71 -24.03 15.86
N ILE A 12 -19.63 -23.59 16.51
CA ILE A 12 -18.99 -22.31 16.21
C ILE A 12 -18.36 -22.33 14.81
N LEU A 13 -17.75 -23.44 14.41
CA LEU A 13 -17.16 -23.60 13.07
C LEU A 13 -18.24 -23.57 11.97
N LEU A 14 -19.35 -24.29 12.13
CA LEU A 14 -20.44 -24.30 11.17
C LEU A 14 -21.18 -22.95 11.11
N MET A 15 -21.36 -22.28 12.24
CA MET A 15 -21.94 -20.95 12.31
C MET A 15 -21.03 -19.89 11.67
N GLY A 16 -19.71 -20.02 11.85
CA GLY A 16 -18.71 -19.14 11.24
C GLY A 16 -18.64 -19.28 9.72
N VAL A 17 -18.60 -20.50 9.20
CA VAL A 17 -18.60 -20.75 7.74
C VAL A 17 -19.92 -20.27 7.10
N GLY A 18 -21.05 -20.41 7.79
CA GLY A 18 -22.34 -19.89 7.33
C GLY A 18 -22.39 -18.36 7.25
N LEU A 19 -21.79 -17.66 8.22
CA LEU A 19 -21.72 -16.19 8.22
C LEU A 19 -20.86 -15.65 7.07
N ILE A 20 -19.74 -16.32 6.74
CA ILE A 20 -18.87 -15.93 5.62
C ILE A 20 -19.65 -16.02 4.30
N PHE A 21 -20.37 -17.13 4.08
CA PHE A 21 -21.17 -17.32 2.86
C PHE A 21 -22.32 -16.30 2.73
N PHE A 22 -22.96 -15.95 3.85
CA PHE A 22 -24.04 -14.97 3.87
C PHE A 22 -23.54 -13.52 3.69
N MET A 23 -22.39 -13.16 4.28
CA MET A 23 -21.75 -11.85 4.05
C MET A 23 -21.23 -11.72 2.61
N SER A 24 -20.70 -12.79 2.00
CA SER A 24 -20.28 -12.76 0.60
C SER A 24 -21.42 -12.49 -0.38
N ALA A 25 -22.65 -12.92 -0.07
CA ALA A 25 -23.82 -12.62 -0.91
C ALA A 25 -24.25 -11.14 -0.84
N GLN A 26 -24.04 -10.46 0.29
CA GLN A 26 -24.32 -9.02 0.42
C GLN A 26 -23.15 -8.13 -0.04
N ALA A 27 -21.91 -8.63 -0.02
CA ALA A 27 -20.73 -7.90 -0.48
C ALA A 27 -20.71 -7.63 -2.00
N ALA A 28 -21.57 -8.30 -2.78
CA ALA A 28 -21.73 -8.00 -4.22
C ALA A 28 -22.49 -6.69 -4.50
N ASN A 29 -23.07 -6.02 -3.49
CA ASN A 29 -23.88 -4.80 -3.68
C ASN A 29 -23.45 -3.58 -2.82
N GLN A 30 -22.38 -3.65 -2.03
CA GLN A 30 -21.86 -2.50 -1.28
C GLN A 30 -20.45 -2.12 -1.74
N GLU A 31 -20.37 -1.03 -2.50
CA GLU A 31 -19.14 -0.29 -2.71
C GLU A 31 -18.89 0.59 -1.47
N LYS A 32 -17.64 0.57 -0.96
CA LYS A 32 -17.05 1.42 0.13
C LYS A 32 -17.48 1.00 1.54
N GLU A 33 -16.61 0.69 2.50
CA GLU A 33 -15.34 1.27 2.89
C GLU A 33 -14.63 0.29 3.88
N ASN A 34 -13.29 0.23 3.84
CA ASN A 34 -12.29 -0.22 4.84
C ASN A 34 -12.70 -1.17 5.99
N ALA A 35 -11.93 -2.16 6.41
CA ALA A 35 -10.52 -2.49 6.22
C ALA A 35 -10.28 -3.86 6.87
N GLU A 36 -9.13 -4.44 6.52
CA GLU A 36 -8.38 -5.43 7.30
C GLU A 36 -9.00 -6.82 7.48
N GLY A 37 -8.39 -7.77 6.76
CA GLY A 37 -8.30 -9.12 7.27
C GLY A 37 -8.36 -10.18 6.20
N GLY A 38 -7.24 -10.35 5.50
CA GLY A 38 -6.86 -11.67 5.01
C GLY A 38 -6.86 -11.87 3.51
N GLU A 39 -6.14 -12.94 3.19
CA GLU A 39 -6.11 -13.64 1.91
C GLU A 39 -5.15 -12.98 0.92
N GLY A 40 -4.12 -13.70 0.48
CA GLY A 40 -4.29 -15.00 -0.13
C GLY A 40 -3.82 -14.81 -1.56
N GLY A 41 -2.86 -15.64 -1.96
CA GLY A 41 -2.13 -15.48 -3.21
C GLY A 41 -3.06 -15.39 -4.42
N ALA A 42 -3.26 -14.17 -4.91
CA ALA A 42 -3.55 -13.92 -6.30
C ALA A 42 -2.30 -13.25 -6.88
N LYS A 43 -1.59 -13.97 -7.74
CA LYS A 43 -0.63 -13.36 -8.66
C LYS A 43 -1.40 -12.54 -9.70
N THR A 44 -2.09 -11.51 -9.26
CA THR A 44 -2.41 -10.36 -10.09
C THR A 44 -1.06 -9.67 -10.29
N GLU A 45 -0.69 -9.34 -11.52
CA GLU A 45 0.43 -8.44 -11.78
C GLU A 45 0.21 -7.19 -10.92
N GLN A 46 0.90 -7.11 -9.77
CA GLN A 46 0.71 -6.02 -8.83
C GLN A 46 1.31 -4.80 -9.49
N LYS A 47 0.44 -4.02 -10.13
CA LYS A 47 0.80 -2.73 -10.69
C LYS A 47 1.21 -1.86 -9.51
N PHE A 48 2.49 -1.51 -9.46
CA PHE A 48 3.02 -0.65 -8.41
C PHE A 48 2.21 0.64 -8.32
N ASP A 49 1.62 0.89 -7.15
CA ASP A 49 0.88 2.10 -6.87
C ASP A 49 1.84 3.17 -6.35
N ALA A 50 2.33 3.99 -7.28
CA ALA A 50 3.21 5.11 -6.98
C ALA A 50 2.55 6.16 -6.05
N ALA A 51 1.23 6.33 -6.13
CA ALA A 51 0.53 7.31 -5.32
C ALA A 51 0.45 6.84 -3.86
N ALA A 52 0.10 5.57 -3.65
CA ALA A 52 0.11 4.96 -2.32
C ALA A 52 1.53 4.96 -1.72
N PHE A 53 2.55 4.52 -2.48
CA PHE A 53 3.93 4.52 -2.00
C PHE A 53 4.42 5.93 -1.63
N ALA A 54 4.14 6.93 -2.47
CA ALA A 54 4.51 8.32 -2.20
C ALA A 54 3.80 8.85 -0.95
N LYS A 55 2.52 8.51 -0.77
CA LYS A 55 1.74 8.88 0.40
C LYS A 55 2.36 8.31 1.67
N ASP A 56 2.67 7.02 1.68
CA ASP A 56 3.13 6.33 2.89
C ASP A 56 4.59 6.63 3.24
N ASN A 57 5.45 6.83 2.24
CA ASN A 57 6.91 6.94 2.46
C ASN A 57 7.47 8.36 2.25
N CYS A 58 6.80 9.23 1.50
CA CYS A 58 7.38 10.52 1.09
C CYS A 58 6.67 11.71 1.71
N THR A 59 5.34 11.68 1.84
CA THR A 59 4.56 12.86 2.28
C THR A 59 4.86 13.32 3.69
N SER A 60 5.26 12.42 4.59
CA SER A 60 5.63 12.76 5.98
C SER A 60 6.77 13.78 6.05
N CYS A 61 7.67 13.79 5.06
CA CYS A 61 8.81 14.71 5.02
C CYS A 61 8.65 15.78 3.94
N HIS A 62 7.99 15.46 2.82
CA HIS A 62 7.87 16.33 1.66
C HIS A 62 6.52 17.05 1.55
N GLY A 63 5.66 16.95 2.57
CA GLY A 63 4.33 17.54 2.60
C GLY A 63 3.27 16.64 1.96
N GLN A 64 2.01 16.82 2.36
CA GLN A 64 0.90 15.97 1.88
C GLN A 64 0.70 16.07 0.36
N ASN A 65 0.94 17.25 -0.22
CA ASN A 65 0.89 17.44 -1.67
C ASN A 65 2.28 17.41 -2.33
N LEU A 66 3.30 16.88 -1.63
CA LEU A 66 4.69 16.87 -2.13
C LEU A 66 5.23 18.29 -2.41
N GLU A 67 4.64 19.30 -1.77
CA GLU A 67 4.91 20.73 -1.95
C GLU A 67 6.18 21.21 -1.21
N GLY A 68 6.76 20.33 -0.39
CA GLY A 68 7.92 20.60 0.46
C GLY A 68 7.49 20.89 1.90
N ALA A 69 8.23 20.32 2.85
CA ALA A 69 8.05 20.56 4.28
C ALA A 69 9.41 20.46 4.99
N MET A 70 9.72 19.31 5.58
CA MET A 70 11.06 18.99 6.11
C MET A 70 12.07 18.81 4.97
N GLY A 71 11.63 18.20 3.89
CA GLY A 71 12.37 18.03 2.64
C GLY A 71 11.92 19.02 1.56
N PRO A 72 12.72 19.19 0.49
CA PRO A 72 12.41 20.08 -0.62
C PRO A 72 11.15 19.65 -1.38
N LYS A 73 10.55 20.59 -2.12
CA LYS A 73 9.41 20.31 -3.01
C LYS A 73 9.75 19.23 -4.04
N LEU A 74 8.90 18.21 -4.15
CA LEU A 74 9.01 17.13 -5.13
C LEU A 74 8.01 17.30 -6.28
N ALA A 75 6.81 17.81 -5.99
CA ALA A 75 5.79 18.12 -7.00
C ALA A 75 6.34 19.09 -8.05
N GLY A 76 6.19 18.74 -9.34
CA GLY A 76 6.66 19.59 -10.45
C GLY A 76 8.15 19.88 -10.45
N SER A 77 8.98 19.02 -9.85
CA SER A 77 10.44 19.22 -9.83
C SER A 77 11.03 19.32 -11.23
N THR A 78 11.85 20.36 -11.46
CA THR A 78 12.58 20.58 -12.72
C THR A 78 13.84 19.72 -12.84
N LYS A 79 14.13 18.91 -11.81
CA LYS A 79 15.28 18.01 -11.81
C LYS A 79 15.12 16.92 -12.87
N LYS A 80 16.28 16.42 -13.33
CA LYS A 80 16.33 15.28 -14.23
C LYS A 80 15.82 14.03 -13.49
N PRO A 81 15.01 13.18 -14.14
CA PRO A 81 14.46 11.99 -13.51
C PRO A 81 15.56 11.03 -13.03
N GLU A 82 16.69 10.95 -13.72
CA GLU A 82 17.85 10.14 -13.33
C GLU A 82 18.50 10.66 -12.04
N GLU A 83 18.58 11.98 -11.86
CA GLU A 83 19.10 12.59 -10.65
C GLU A 83 18.17 12.31 -9.45
N MET A 84 16.85 12.37 -9.66
CA MET A 84 15.87 12.02 -8.63
C MET A 84 15.97 10.56 -8.23
N LYS A 85 16.08 9.65 -9.20
CA LYS A 85 16.30 8.21 -8.93
C LYS A 85 17.54 7.99 -8.09
N LYS A 86 18.66 8.63 -8.43
CA LYS A 86 19.92 8.52 -7.69
C LYS A 86 19.77 9.00 -6.24
N ILE A 87 19.12 10.16 -6.04
CA ILE A 87 18.87 10.71 -4.70
C ILE A 87 17.96 9.77 -3.88
N ILE A 88 16.94 9.18 -4.50
CA ILE A 88 16.05 8.23 -3.81
C ILE A 88 16.81 6.95 -3.44
N ARG A 89 17.67 6.45 -4.32
CA ARG A 89 18.49 5.25 -4.09
C ARG A 89 19.54 5.44 -3.00
N GLU A 90 20.27 6.55 -3.03
CA GLU A 90 21.35 6.83 -2.09
C GLU A 90 20.87 7.49 -0.79
N GLY A 91 19.67 8.06 -0.81
CA GLY A 91 19.23 8.99 0.22
C GLY A 91 20.02 10.31 0.16
N LYS A 92 19.60 11.30 0.95
CA LYS A 92 20.34 12.57 1.07
C LYS A 92 20.10 13.25 2.41
N GLY A 93 21.16 13.38 3.21
CA GLY A 93 21.07 14.00 4.53
C GLY A 93 20.14 13.21 5.45
N ALA A 94 18.99 13.77 5.78
CA ALA A 94 17.96 13.12 6.58
C ALA A 94 16.98 12.25 5.75
N MET A 95 17.04 12.31 4.42
CA MET A 95 16.22 11.45 3.55
C MET A 95 16.81 10.04 3.52
N PRO A 96 16.05 9.01 3.92
CA PRO A 96 16.52 7.62 3.91
C PRO A 96 16.79 7.14 2.48
N ALA A 97 17.68 6.16 2.37
CA ALA A 97 17.93 5.45 1.12
C ALA A 97 16.81 4.44 0.85
N HIS A 98 16.25 4.47 -0.36
CA HIS A 98 15.30 3.48 -0.86
C HIS A 98 15.99 2.67 -1.96
N ASP A 99 16.72 1.64 -1.54
CA ASP A 99 17.44 0.74 -2.44
C ASP A 99 16.48 -0.24 -3.16
N GLU A 100 17.04 -1.11 -4.01
CA GLU A 100 16.27 -2.08 -4.80
C GLU A 100 15.43 -3.03 -3.95
N SER A 101 15.79 -3.26 -2.68
CA SER A 101 14.99 -4.09 -1.78
C SER A 101 13.70 -3.40 -1.33
N VAL A 102 13.66 -2.06 -1.36
CA VAL A 102 12.50 -1.26 -0.94
C VAL A 102 11.60 -0.96 -2.14
N ILE A 103 12.21 -0.63 -3.28
CA ILE A 103 11.48 -0.31 -4.52
C ILE A 103 12.29 -0.78 -5.73
N ALA A 104 11.69 -1.60 -6.60
CA ALA A 104 12.37 -2.05 -7.81
C ALA A 104 12.61 -0.89 -8.79
N ASP A 105 13.58 -0.98 -9.70
CA ASP A 105 13.89 0.11 -10.64
C ASP A 105 12.69 0.53 -11.50
N LYS A 106 11.89 -0.45 -11.96
CA LYS A 106 10.68 -0.20 -12.75
C LYS A 106 9.62 0.59 -11.97
N ASP A 107 9.53 0.32 -10.68
CA ASP A 107 8.58 0.96 -9.77
C ASP A 107 9.07 2.36 -9.40
N LEU A 108 10.38 2.51 -9.21
CA LEU A 108 11.03 3.79 -8.97
C LEU A 108 10.85 4.75 -10.16
N ASP A 109 10.94 4.24 -11.39
CA ASP A 109 10.62 5.02 -12.60
C ASP A 109 9.17 5.52 -12.60
N THR A 110 8.25 4.65 -12.21
CA THR A 110 6.82 4.99 -12.10
C THR A 110 6.58 6.04 -11.00
N LEU A 111 7.26 5.88 -9.85
CA LEU A 111 7.23 6.84 -8.76
C LEU A 111 7.74 8.21 -9.19
N VAL A 112 8.92 8.26 -9.82
CA VAL A 112 9.52 9.53 -10.26
C VAL A 112 8.63 10.21 -11.29
N LYS A 113 8.01 9.46 -12.20
CA LYS A 113 7.03 10.02 -13.14
C LYS A 113 5.83 10.63 -12.42
N TYR A 114 5.26 9.90 -11.45
CA TYR A 114 4.17 10.41 -10.62
C TYR A 114 4.54 11.69 -9.87
N LEU A 115 5.72 11.75 -9.25
CA LEU A 115 6.20 12.96 -8.55
C LEU A 115 6.32 14.18 -9.47
N LYS A 116 6.70 13.98 -10.75
CA LYS A 116 6.78 15.06 -11.74
C LYS A 116 5.42 15.53 -12.23
N GLU A 117 4.45 14.62 -12.31
CA GLU A 117 3.07 14.91 -12.72
C GLU A 117 2.24 15.51 -11.57
N ALA A 118 2.64 15.27 -10.32
CA ALA A 118 2.07 15.90 -9.14
C ALA A 118 2.24 17.43 -9.20
N LYS A 119 1.16 18.17 -8.94
CA LYS A 119 1.07 19.64 -9.04
C LYS A 119 1.00 20.28 -7.67
#